data_AF-A0A0N0U3B4-F1
#
_entry.id   AF-A0A0N0U3B4-F1
#
_cell.length_a   1.000
_cell.length_b   1.000
_cell.length_c   1.000
_cell.angle_alpha   90.00
_cell.angle_beta   90.00
_cell.angle_gamma   90.00
#
_symmetry.space_group_name_H-M   'P 1'
#
loop_
_entity.id
_entity.type
_entity.pdbx_description
1 polymer ?
#
loop_
_entity_poly.entity_id
_entity_poly.type
_entity_poly.pdbx_seq_one_letter_code
_entity_poly.pdbx_strand_id
1 'polypeptide(L)'
;MLYFSQKMYLIFVTIITLSLSIIIYQSFLFYGSSFQIDDLPKWKSDEIPWGLLHEESPRNNPILLQQKTLNLFTYSSTFSRFSDVPLTLVDLPGITELLSKHKDIHIKIAK
;
A
#
# COMPACT_ATOMS: atom_id res chain seq x y z
N MET A 1 5.70 -42.71 -4.82
CA MET A 1 5.58 -42.39 -3.37
C MET A 1 6.40 -41.17 -2.96
N LEU A 2 7.67 -41.07 -3.36
CA LEU A 2 8.57 -39.94 -3.02
C LEU A 2 8.05 -38.55 -3.47
N TYR A 3 7.54 -38.45 -4.70
CA TYR A 3 6.99 -37.19 -5.27
C TYR A 3 5.78 -36.67 -4.50
N PHE A 4 4.91 -37.58 -4.02
CA PHE A 4 3.73 -37.21 -3.23
C PHE A 4 4.13 -36.65 -1.87
N SER A 5 5.10 -37.27 -1.20
CA SER A 5 5.64 -36.79 0.07
C SER A 5 6.33 -35.43 -0.06
N GLN A 6 7.11 -35.21 -1.12
CA GLN A 6 7.75 -33.91 -1.40
C GLN A 6 6.74 -32.79 -1.65
N LYS A 7 5.66 -33.07 -2.40
CA LYS A 7 4.61 -32.08 -2.67
C LYS A 7 3.86 -31.69 -1.39
N MET A 8 3.60 -32.65 -0.51
CA MET A 8 2.99 -32.39 0.80
C MET A 8 3.90 -31.56 1.72
N TYR A 9 5.21 -31.83 1.71
CA TYR A 9 6.19 -31.03 2.46
C TYR A 9 6.23 -29.57 1.97
N LEU A 10 6.25 -29.35 0.67
CA LEU A 10 6.22 -28.00 0.11
C LEU A 10 4.97 -27.23 0.53
N ILE A 11 3.80 -27.85 0.44
CA ILE A 11 2.53 -27.23 0.88
C ILE A 11 2.60 -26.86 2.36
N PHE A 12 3.11 -27.76 3.20
CA PHE A 12 3.24 -27.52 4.64
C PHE A 12 4.20 -26.37 4.96
N VAL A 13 5.36 -26.33 4.31
CA VAL A 13 6.32 -25.22 4.46
C VAL A 13 5.70 -23.90 4.01
N THR A 14 4.97 -23.88 2.89
CA THR A 14 4.28 -22.67 2.42
C THR A 14 3.24 -22.19 3.43
N ILE A 15 2.44 -23.09 4.00
CA ILE A 15 1.44 -22.72 5.01
C ILE A 15 2.11 -22.12 6.25
N ILE A 16 3.22 -22.71 6.72
CA ILE A 16 3.97 -22.20 7.87
C ILE A 16 4.55 -20.82 7.58
N THR A 17 5.20 -20.62 6.44
CA THR A 17 5.81 -19.33 6.10
C THR A 17 4.77 -18.23 5.94
N LEU A 18 3.62 -18.54 5.35
CA LEU A 18 2.51 -17.58 5.22
C LEU A 18 1.90 -17.23 6.58
N SER A 19 1.76 -18.21 7.46
CA SER A 19 1.27 -18.00 8.83
C SER A 19 2.23 -17.15 9.66
N LEU A 20 3.54 -17.44 9.61
CA LEU A 20 4.54 -16.61 10.27
C LEU A 20 4.58 -15.19 9.71
N SER A 21 4.48 -15.04 8.39
CA SER A 21 4.42 -13.74 7.72
C SER A 21 3.28 -12.87 8.26
N ILE A 22 2.07 -13.43 8.39
CA ILE A 22 0.90 -12.71 8.90
C ILE A 22 1.10 -12.25 10.36
N ILE A 23 1.75 -13.08 11.19
CA ILE A 23 2.03 -12.74 12.60
C ILE A 23 3.12 -11.67 12.71
N ILE A 24 4.13 -11.71 11.84
CA ILE A 24 5.28 -10.78 11.86
C ILE A 24 4.91 -9.41 11.27
N TYR A 25 4.10 -9.37 10.21
CA TYR A 25 3.74 -8.13 9.51
C TYR A 25 2.39 -7.58 9.96
N GLN A 26 2.24 -7.35 11.27
CA GLN A 26 1.06 -6.66 11.79
C GLN A 26 1.26 -5.15 11.60
N SER A 27 0.51 -4.56 10.66
CA SER A 27 0.51 -3.13 10.37
C SER A 27 -0.91 -2.64 10.13
N PHE A 28 -1.17 -1.36 10.44
CA PHE A 28 -2.44 -0.72 10.11
C PHE A 28 -2.30 0.02 8.79
N LEU A 29 -3.14 -0.33 7.81
CA LEU A 29 -3.19 0.35 6.52
C LEU A 29 -4.37 1.32 6.49
N PHE A 30 -4.08 2.59 6.27
CA PHE A 30 -5.06 3.66 6.14
C PHE A 30 -5.22 4.04 4.67
N TYR A 31 -6.46 4.12 4.21
CA TYR A 31 -6.79 4.61 2.87
C TYR A 31 -6.98 6.13 2.92
N GLY A 32 -6.14 6.87 2.20
CA GLY A 32 -6.03 8.32 2.31
C GLY A 32 -7.32 9.09 1.95
N SER A 33 -8.14 8.59 1.03
CA SER A 33 -9.41 9.23 0.67
C SER A 33 -10.47 9.14 1.77
N SER A 34 -10.45 8.08 2.58
CA SER A 34 -11.36 7.89 3.71
C SER A 34 -10.72 8.23 5.06
N PHE A 35 -9.46 8.72 5.06
CA PHE A 35 -8.70 8.95 6.27
C PHE A 35 -9.24 10.16 7.02
N GLN A 36 -9.69 9.94 8.26
CA GLN A 36 -9.98 11.01 9.22
C GLN A 36 -9.03 10.90 10.41
N ILE A 37 -8.64 12.06 10.96
CA ILE A 37 -7.73 12.09 12.12
C ILE A 37 -8.36 11.41 13.34
N ASP A 38 -9.69 11.45 13.45
CA ASP A 38 -10.46 10.87 14.53
C ASP A 38 -10.55 9.33 14.45
N ASP A 39 -10.23 8.75 13.29
CA ASP A 39 -10.15 7.30 13.10
C ASP A 39 -8.83 6.72 13.62
N LEU A 40 -7.86 7.58 13.95
CA LEU A 40 -6.60 7.13 14.52
C LEU A 40 -6.85 6.53 15.91
N PRO A 41 -6.26 5.36 16.21
CA PRO A 41 -6.34 4.80 17.54
C PRO A 41 -5.69 5.79 18.53
N LYS A 42 -6.29 5.91 19.72
CA LYS A 42 -5.80 6.78 20.80
C LYS A 42 -4.37 6.46 21.24
N TRP A 43 -3.88 5.27 20.92
CA TRP A 43 -2.54 4.81 21.18
C TRP A 43 -1.81 4.55 19.86
N LYS A 44 -0.63 5.14 19.71
CA LYS A 44 0.33 4.77 18.67
C LYS A 44 1.46 4.01 19.37
N SER A 45 1.66 2.75 19.00
CA SER A 45 2.84 1.98 19.40
C SER A 45 3.90 2.11 18.32
N ASP A 46 5.16 2.31 18.69
CA ASP A 46 6.28 2.27 17.75
C ASP A 46 6.54 0.84 17.24
N GLU A 47 5.96 -0.18 17.88
CA GLU A 47 6.08 -1.59 17.49
C GLU A 47 5.22 -1.95 16.27
N ILE A 48 4.09 -1.26 16.07
CA ILE A 48 3.14 -1.55 14.98
C ILE A 48 3.19 -0.40 13.97
N PRO A 49 3.88 -0.58 12.83
CA PRO A 49 4.00 0.48 11.84
C PRO A 49 2.64 0.78 11.19
N TRP A 50 2.43 2.05 10.83
CA TRP A 50 1.27 2.49 10.07
C TRP A 50 1.64 2.72 8.62
N GLY A 51 0.82 2.20 7.71
CA GLY A 51 0.91 2.42 6.29
C GLY A 51 -0.15 3.40 5.81
N LEU A 52 0.22 4.31 4.92
CA LEU A 52 -0.71 5.16 4.18
C LEU A 52 -0.76 4.73 2.72
N LEU A 53 -1.95 4.36 2.24
CA LEU A 53 -2.22 4.15 0.83
C LEU A 53 -3.06 5.33 0.32
N HIS A 54 -2.51 6.15 -0.57
CA HIS A 54 -3.20 7.30 -1.13
C HIS A 54 -3.06 7.36 -2.65
N GLU A 55 -4.07 6.84 -3.34
CA GLU A 55 -4.15 6.75 -4.80
C GLU A 55 -4.68 8.01 -5.47
N GLU A 56 -4.94 9.06 -4.70
CA GLU A 56 -5.49 10.32 -5.20
C GLU A 56 -4.49 11.47 -5.01
N SER A 57 -4.78 12.60 -5.65
CA SER A 57 -4.06 13.84 -5.31
C SER A 57 -4.34 14.21 -3.85
N PRO A 58 -3.36 14.72 -3.09
CA PRO A 58 -3.59 15.21 -1.73
C PRO A 58 -4.54 16.42 -1.65
N ARG A 59 -5.06 16.91 -2.79
CA ARG A 59 -6.13 17.91 -2.87
C ARG A 59 -7.45 17.44 -2.24
N ASN A 60 -7.74 16.14 -2.26
CA ASN A 60 -9.01 15.62 -1.75
C ASN A 60 -9.00 15.50 -0.22
N ASN A 61 -7.82 15.32 0.37
CA ASN A 61 -7.65 15.32 1.82
C ASN A 61 -6.49 16.26 2.22
N PRO A 62 -6.75 17.56 2.42
CA PRO A 62 -5.72 18.57 2.66
C PRO A 62 -4.85 18.30 3.89
N ILE A 63 -5.32 17.49 4.84
CA ILE A 63 -4.55 17.12 6.02
C ILE A 63 -3.28 16.32 5.64
N LEU A 64 -3.32 15.57 4.53
CA LEU A 64 -2.21 14.79 4.00
C LEU A 64 -1.19 15.66 3.23
N LEU A 65 -1.44 16.96 3.05
CA LEU A 65 -0.43 17.91 2.55
C LEU A 65 0.56 18.31 3.64
N GLN A 66 0.19 18.15 4.91
CA GLN A 66 1.03 18.56 6.02
C GLN A 66 2.05 17.47 6.34
N GLN A 67 3.33 17.86 6.40
CA GLN A 67 4.42 16.93 6.75
C GLN A 67 4.20 16.25 8.11
N LYS A 68 3.61 16.97 9.08
CA LYS A 68 3.29 16.42 10.40
C LYS A 68 2.36 15.21 10.32
N THR A 69 1.36 15.26 9.44
CA THR A 69 0.42 14.18 9.22
C THR A 69 1.07 13.01 8.49
N LEU A 70 1.86 13.29 7.45
CA LEU A 70 2.58 12.25 6.72
C LEU A 70 3.57 11.48 7.61
N ASN A 71 4.24 12.18 8.53
CA ASN A 71 5.17 11.58 9.49
C ASN A 71 4.48 10.67 10.54
N LEU A 72 3.14 10.63 10.59
CA LEU A 72 2.43 9.65 11.42
C LEU A 72 2.58 8.23 10.86
N PHE A 73 2.75 8.12 9.55
CA PHE A 73 2.85 6.86 8.84
C PHE A 73 4.32 6.47 8.66
N THR A 74 4.64 5.22 8.99
CA THR A 74 5.99 4.64 8.82
C THR A 74 6.25 4.35 7.34
N TYR A 75 5.21 3.95 6.62
CA TYR A 75 5.30 3.66 5.19
C TYR A 75 4.21 4.43 4.45
N SER A 76 4.55 4.92 3.27
CA SER A 76 3.64 5.63 2.40
C SER A 76 3.67 5.04 0.99
N SER A 77 2.49 4.96 0.37
CA SER A 77 2.30 4.64 -1.03
C SER A 77 1.42 5.71 -1.65
N THR A 78 2.04 6.64 -2.37
CA THR A 78 1.39 7.82 -2.97
C THR A 78 1.95 8.07 -4.37
N PHE A 79 1.40 9.04 -5.10
CA PHE A 79 2.01 9.49 -6.37
C PHE A 79 3.37 10.17 -6.23
N SER A 80 3.85 10.43 -5.01
CA SER A 80 5.18 10.99 -4.77
C SER A 80 6.27 9.99 -5.14
N ARG A 81 7.32 10.45 -5.84
CA ARG A 81 8.51 9.63 -6.11
C ARG A 81 9.33 9.28 -4.87
N PHE A 82 9.01 9.91 -3.74
CA PHE A 82 9.65 9.68 -2.45
C PHE A 82 8.83 8.75 -1.55
N SER A 83 7.76 8.14 -2.05
CA SER A 83 7.00 7.14 -1.30
C SER A 83 7.84 5.89 -1.06
N ASP A 84 7.69 5.28 0.12
CA ASP A 84 8.42 4.08 0.51
C ASP A 84 8.03 2.86 -0.33
N VAL A 85 6.75 2.78 -0.69
CA VAL A 85 6.17 1.67 -1.45
C VAL A 85 5.59 2.21 -2.75
N PRO A 86 5.94 1.62 -3.92
CA PRO A 86 5.38 2.06 -5.18
C PRO A 86 3.86 1.91 -5.16
N LEU A 87 3.14 2.96 -5.55
CA LEU A 87 1.71 2.88 -5.77
C LEU A 87 1.48 1.93 -6.95
N THR A 88 0.76 0.84 -6.74
CA THR A 88 0.37 -0.06 -7.83
C THR A 88 -0.47 0.76 -8.79
N LEU A 89 0.10 1.05 -9.94
CA LEU A 89 -0.55 1.78 -11.01
C LEU A 89 -1.90 1.10 -11.30
N VAL A 90 -3.00 1.78 -10.98
CA VAL A 90 -4.34 1.38 -11.40
C VAL A 90 -4.30 1.20 -12.91
N ASP A 91 -4.51 -0.05 -13.33
CA ASP A 91 -4.61 -0.56 -14.69
C ASP A 91 -3.88 0.27 -15.76
N LEU A 92 -2.55 0.28 -15.70
CA LEU A 92 -1.74 0.77 -16.81
C LEU A 92 -1.42 -0.40 -17.74
N PRO A 93 -1.96 -0.41 -18.98
CA PRO A 93 -1.87 -1.57 -19.87
C PRO A 93 -0.45 -1.81 -20.43
N GLY A 94 0.52 -0.94 -20.11
CA GLY A 94 1.94 -1.20 -20.38
C GLY A 94 2.86 0.03 -20.30
N ILE A 95 4.17 -0.22 -20.33
CA ILE A 95 5.23 0.81 -20.26
C ILE A 95 5.15 1.86 -21.38
N THR A 96 4.61 1.47 -22.54
CA THR A 96 4.49 2.33 -23.72
C THR A 96 3.57 3.52 -23.46
N GLU A 97 2.56 3.37 -22.59
CA GLU A 97 1.62 4.45 -22.28
C GLU A 97 2.26 5.49 -21.34
N LEU A 98 3.11 5.05 -20.41
CA LEU A 98 3.91 5.92 -19.53
C LEU A 98 4.94 6.77 -20.27
N LEU A 99 5.50 6.23 -21.36
CA LEU A 99 6.58 6.87 -22.12
C LEU A 99 6.08 7.68 -23.32
N SER A 100 4.77 7.63 -23.61
CA SER A 100 4.19 8.36 -24.73
C SER A 100 4.12 9.85 -24.39
N LYS A 101 4.86 10.67 -25.16
CA LYS A 101 5.11 12.10 -24.90
C LYS A 101 3.87 13.01 -25.05
N HIS A 102 2.67 12.45 -25.23
CA HIS A 102 1.50 13.18 -25.70
C HIS A 102 0.16 12.56 -25.25
N LYS A 103 0.03 12.26 -23.95
CA LYS A 103 -1.30 12.16 -23.35
C LYS A 103 -1.24 12.77 -21.97
N ASP A 104 -1.83 13.95 -21.84
CA ASP A 104 -2.45 14.35 -20.60
C ASP A 104 -3.25 13.14 -20.13
N ILE A 105 -2.83 12.55 -19.01
CA ILE A 105 -3.50 11.41 -18.40
C ILE A 105 -4.83 11.97 -17.91
N HIS A 106 -5.80 12.05 -18.82
CA HIS A 106 -7.20 12.19 -18.50
C HIS A 106 -7.59 10.89 -17.82
N ILE A 107 -7.31 10.83 -16.52
CA ILE A 107 -7.94 9.91 -15.59
C ILE A 107 -9.44 10.15 -15.80
N LYS A 108 -10.08 9.27 -16.58
CA LYS A 108 -11.53 9.19 -16.63
C LYS A 108 -11.95 8.75 -15.24
N ILE A 109 -12.26 9.73 -14.40
CA ILE A 109 -13.07 9.51 -13.21
C ILE A 109 -14.38 8.95 -13.75
N ALA A 110 -14.58 7.65 -13.55
CA ALA A 110 -15.84 7.00 -13.85
C ALA A 110 -16.93 7.76 -13.09
N LYS A 111 -17.91 8.24 -13.84
CA LYS A 111 -19.08 8.93 -13.33
C LYS A 111 -20.09 7.92 -12.80
#